data_AF-A0A383VDM4-F1
#
_entry.id   AF-A0A383VDM4-F1
#
_cell.length_a   1.000
_cell.length_b   1.000
_cell.length_c   1.000
_cell.angle_alpha   90.00
_cell.angle_beta   90.00
_cell.angle_gamma   90.00
#
_symmetry.space_group_name_H-M   'P 1'
#
loop_
_entity.id
_entity.type
_entity.pdbx_description
1 polymer ?
#
loop_
_entity_poly.entity_id
_entity_poly.type
_entity_poly.pdbx_seq_one_letter_code
_entity_poly.pdbx_strand_id
1 'polypeptide(L)'
;MQQQMSNKIIFSSSALPRIHMAAYEGDIQTLRSAIADGEDVNSRIDLPNQSQHTVCGVTPLYLAAQAGHKEACELLIAAGADVSVKCAVPESGDVFGPADIALIHFNLKTWFYLAAEQTRRAARVSRRRQFQSSSMAQPLVEHSQLVI
;
A
#
# COMPACT_ATOMS: atom_id res chain seq x y z
N MET A 1 -18.84 -1.62 27.03
CA MET A 1 -19.66 -1.85 25.83
C MET A 1 -19.30 -0.78 24.81
N GLN A 2 -18.82 -1.21 23.65
CA GLN A 2 -18.26 -0.38 22.58
C GLN A 2 -19.25 0.69 22.12
N GLN A 3 -18.87 1.97 22.18
CA GLN A 3 -19.54 3.00 21.40
C GLN A 3 -19.09 2.84 19.96
N GLN A 4 -19.95 2.24 19.14
CA GLN A 4 -19.90 2.33 17.69
C GLN A 4 -20.12 3.81 17.31
N MET A 5 -19.03 4.58 17.22
CA MET A 5 -19.04 5.84 16.48
C MET A 5 -19.17 5.50 15.01
N SER A 6 -20.43 5.50 14.58
CA SER A 6 -20.89 5.41 13.22
C SER A 6 -20.33 6.62 12.47
N ASN A 7 -19.19 6.43 11.78
CA ASN A 7 -18.64 7.35 10.81
C ASN A 7 -19.65 7.53 9.68
N LYS A 8 -20.57 8.46 9.90
CA LYS A 8 -21.55 8.91 8.93
C LYS A 8 -20.80 9.79 7.93
N ILE A 9 -20.56 9.22 6.75
CA ILE A 9 -20.07 9.80 5.49
C ILE A 9 -20.05 11.34 5.51
N ILE A 10 -18.86 11.93 5.56
CA ILE A 10 -18.66 13.38 5.46
C ILE A 10 -18.43 13.73 3.99
N PHE A 11 -19.50 14.05 3.26
CA PHE A 11 -19.41 14.80 2.01
C PHE A 11 -19.28 16.28 2.34
N SER A 12 -18.04 16.74 2.51
CA SER A 12 -17.68 18.14 2.29
C SER A 12 -16.36 18.16 1.55
N SER A 13 -16.24 18.99 0.51
CA SER A 13 -14.98 19.25 -0.20
C SER A 13 -13.87 19.79 0.72
N SER A 14 -14.22 20.12 1.97
CA SER A 14 -13.33 20.57 3.03
C SER A 14 -12.88 19.47 4.02
N ALA A 15 -13.27 18.20 3.84
CA ALA A 15 -13.08 17.15 4.85
C ALA A 15 -12.09 16.04 4.47
N LEU A 16 -11.55 16.06 3.25
CA LEU A 16 -10.48 15.14 2.86
C LEU A 16 -9.16 15.62 3.46
N PRO A 17 -8.37 14.72 4.09
CA PRO A 17 -7.03 15.10 4.55
C PRO A 17 -6.20 15.61 3.38
N ARG A 18 -5.35 16.61 3.65
CA ARG A 18 -4.58 17.32 2.63
C ARG A 18 -3.74 16.38 1.79
N ILE A 19 -3.10 15.39 2.43
CA ILE A 19 -2.31 14.36 1.75
C ILE A 19 -3.12 13.52 0.74
N HIS A 20 -4.40 13.22 1.02
CA HIS A 20 -5.26 12.46 0.10
C HIS A 20 -5.63 13.27 -1.13
N MET A 21 -6.00 14.54 -0.96
CA MET A 21 -6.30 15.42 -2.09
C MET A 21 -5.07 15.67 -2.95
N ALA A 22 -3.93 15.97 -2.34
CA ALA A 22 -2.69 16.18 -3.08
C ALA A 22 -2.25 14.92 -3.84
N ALA A 23 -2.50 13.72 -3.29
CA ALA A 23 -2.27 12.47 -3.98
C ALA A 23 -3.19 12.26 -5.18
N TYR A 24 -4.48 12.58 -5.04
CA TYR A 24 -5.47 12.49 -6.11
C TYR A 24 -5.20 13.49 -7.25
N GLU A 25 -4.81 14.71 -6.93
CA GLU A 25 -4.49 15.76 -7.92
C GLU A 25 -3.08 15.61 -8.52
N GLY A 26 -2.22 14.81 -7.88
CA GLY A 26 -0.83 14.66 -8.28
C GLY A 26 0.04 15.88 -7.94
N ASP A 27 -0.41 16.72 -6.99
CA ASP A 27 0.36 17.88 -6.53
C ASP A 27 1.54 17.42 -5.66
N ILE A 28 2.68 17.29 -6.32
CA ILE A 28 3.95 16.89 -5.71
C ILE A 28 4.40 17.89 -4.64
N GLN A 29 4.14 19.19 -4.80
CA GLN A 29 4.60 20.20 -3.84
C GLN A 29 3.79 20.12 -2.55
N THR A 30 2.46 20.04 -2.68
CA THR A 30 1.58 19.88 -1.51
C THR A 30 1.81 18.54 -0.82
N LEU A 31 2.06 17.45 -1.56
CA LEU A 31 2.46 16.16 -0.98
C LEU A 31 3.76 16.26 -0.18
N ARG A 32 4.79 16.90 -0.72
CA ARG A 32 6.06 17.11 -0.01
C ARG A 32 5.87 17.88 1.28
N SER A 33 5.08 18.95 1.22
CA SER A 33 4.78 19.76 2.39
C SER A 33 4.00 18.95 3.42
N ALA A 34 2.98 18.18 3.02
CA ALA A 34 2.19 17.35 3.93
C ALA A 34 3.05 16.29 4.65
N ILE A 35 3.97 15.65 3.91
CA ILE A 35 4.91 14.69 4.49
C ILE A 35 5.91 15.37 5.43
N ALA A 36 6.38 16.56 5.08
CA ALA A 36 7.27 17.34 5.94
C ALA A 36 6.58 17.79 7.24
N ASP A 37 5.28 18.08 7.18
CA ASP A 37 4.44 18.41 8.34
C ASP A 37 4.17 17.19 9.24
N GLY A 38 4.56 15.98 8.81
CA GLY A 38 4.39 14.74 9.56
C GLY A 38 3.01 14.10 9.39
N GLU A 39 2.27 14.43 8.32
CA GLU A 39 1.02 13.74 8.00
C GLU A 39 1.29 12.23 7.76
N ASP A 40 0.37 11.39 8.24
CA ASP A 40 0.48 9.94 8.05
C ASP A 40 0.23 9.55 6.60
N VAL A 41 1.28 9.07 5.93
CA VAL A 41 1.26 8.57 4.54
C VAL A 41 0.38 7.33 4.35
N ASN A 42 0.06 6.62 5.44
CA ASN A 42 -0.80 5.43 5.42
C ASN A 42 -2.20 5.70 5.97
N SER A 43 -2.57 6.97 6.15
CA SER A 43 -3.89 7.38 6.65
C SER A 43 -5.02 6.77 5.80
N ARG A 44 -5.99 6.19 6.49
CA ARG A 44 -7.11 5.45 5.87
C ARG A 44 -8.39 6.24 6.02
N ILE A 45 -9.08 6.45 4.91
CA ILE A 45 -10.37 7.13 4.88
C ILE A 45 -11.38 6.30 4.12
N ASP A 46 -12.66 6.55 4.37
CA ASP A 46 -13.75 5.88 3.66
C ASP A 46 -14.35 6.89 2.66
N LEU A 47 -14.42 6.49 1.38
CA LEU A 47 -14.90 7.36 0.32
C LEU A 47 -15.88 6.66 -0.62
N PRO A 48 -16.95 7.35 -1.04
CA PRO A 48 -17.87 6.82 -2.01
C PRO A 48 -17.23 6.76 -3.40
N ASN A 49 -17.49 5.68 -4.13
CA ASN A 49 -17.13 5.57 -5.54
C ASN A 49 -18.22 6.15 -6.46
N GLN A 50 -18.00 6.07 -7.77
CA GLN A 50 -18.94 6.54 -8.80
C GLN A 50 -20.32 5.87 -8.73
N SER A 51 -20.38 4.64 -8.22
CA SER A 51 -21.63 3.88 -8.03
C SER A 51 -22.31 4.16 -6.68
N GLN A 52 -21.84 5.17 -5.94
CA GLN A 52 -22.29 5.50 -4.58
C GLN A 52 -22.07 4.39 -3.54
N HIS A 53 -21.21 3.41 -3.83
CA HIS A 53 -20.77 2.43 -2.84
C HIS A 53 -19.61 3.00 -2.03
N THR A 54 -19.57 2.68 -0.74
CA THR A 54 -18.52 3.17 0.15
C THR A 54 -17.27 2.30 0.01
N VAL A 55 -16.19 2.89 -0.48
CA VAL A 55 -14.86 2.27 -0.48
C VAL A 55 -14.23 2.55 0.87
N CYS A 56 -14.08 1.50 1.67
CA CYS A 56 -13.45 1.60 2.98
C CYS A 56 -11.92 1.49 2.88
N GLY A 57 -11.23 2.31 3.67
CA GLY A 57 -9.79 2.18 3.86
C GLY A 57 -8.92 2.68 2.69
N VAL A 58 -9.38 3.71 2.00
CA VAL A 58 -8.65 4.43 0.95
C VAL A 58 -7.42 5.11 1.54
N THR A 59 -6.25 4.87 0.93
CA THR A 59 -4.98 5.52 1.29
C THR A 59 -4.61 6.60 0.29
N PRO A 60 -3.67 7.52 0.63
CA PRO A 60 -3.15 8.48 -0.34
C PRO A 60 -2.55 7.78 -1.56
N LEU A 61 -1.86 6.66 -1.36
CA LEU A 61 -1.29 5.86 -2.44
C LEU A 61 -2.38 5.29 -3.37
N TYR A 62 -3.52 4.86 -2.83
CA TYR A 62 -4.65 4.38 -3.63
C TYR A 62 -5.18 5.49 -4.56
N LEU A 63 -5.35 6.71 -4.05
CA LEU A 63 -5.83 7.85 -4.85
C LEU A 63 -4.82 8.27 -5.93
N ALA A 64 -3.53 8.34 -5.61
CA ALA A 64 -2.49 8.60 -6.60
C ALA A 64 -2.46 7.53 -7.71
N ALA A 65 -2.68 6.26 -7.34
CA ALA A 65 -2.72 5.15 -8.29
C ALA A 65 -3.98 5.18 -9.17
N GLN A 66 -5.13 5.51 -8.58
CA GLN A 66 -6.40 5.72 -9.28
C GLN A 66 -6.29 6.84 -10.32
N ALA A 67 -5.67 7.97 -9.95
CA ALA A 67 -5.48 9.12 -10.84
C ALA A 67 -4.31 8.94 -11.82
N GLY A 68 -3.48 7.90 -11.63
CA GLY A 68 -2.37 7.58 -12.53
C GLY A 68 -1.11 8.42 -12.31
N HIS A 69 -1.03 9.14 -11.20
CA HIS A 69 0.12 9.98 -10.86
C HIS A 69 1.29 9.14 -10.35
N LYS A 70 2.10 8.63 -11.29
CA LYS A 70 3.27 7.81 -10.98
C LYS A 70 4.24 8.55 -10.05
N GLU A 71 4.50 9.82 -10.31
CA GLU A 71 5.45 10.64 -9.55
C GLU A 71 4.97 10.83 -8.10
N ALA A 72 3.65 10.97 -7.88
CA ALA A 72 3.06 11.00 -6.55
C ALA A 72 3.18 9.64 -5.84
N CYS A 73 2.97 8.52 -6.57
CA CYS A 73 3.16 7.18 -6.04
C CYS A 73 4.63 6.93 -5.62
N GLU A 74 5.60 7.34 -6.44
CA GLU A 74 7.03 7.24 -6.13
C GLU A 74 7.37 7.97 -4.83
N LEU A 75 6.83 9.19 -4.68
CA LEU A 75 7.06 10.02 -3.51
C LEU A 75 6.47 9.41 -2.24
N LEU A 76 5.20 8.98 -2.31
CA LEU A 76 4.52 8.33 -1.18
C LEU A 76 5.24 7.04 -0.76
N ILE A 77 5.68 6.22 -1.71
CA ILE A 77 6.43 4.98 -1.42
C ILE A 77 7.79 5.31 -0.80
N ALA A 78 8.50 6.32 -1.30
CA ALA A 78 9.76 6.79 -0.72
C ALA A 78 9.57 7.32 0.71
N ALA A 79 8.41 7.91 1.01
CA ALA A 79 8.02 8.36 2.35
C ALA A 79 7.53 7.22 3.27
N GLY A 80 7.48 5.97 2.79
CA GLY A 80 7.10 4.81 3.61
C GLY A 80 5.66 4.34 3.45
N ALA A 81 4.94 4.76 2.39
CA ALA A 81 3.62 4.23 2.09
C ALA A 81 3.66 2.72 1.81
N ASP A 82 2.71 2.00 2.40
CA ASP A 82 2.59 0.57 2.25
C ASP A 82 1.74 0.21 1.01
N VAL A 83 2.41 -0.41 0.03
CA VAL A 83 1.82 -0.86 -1.24
C VAL A 83 0.93 -2.10 -1.08
N SER A 84 0.97 -2.77 0.08
CA SER A 84 0.17 -3.97 0.35
C SER A 84 -1.20 -3.67 0.91
N VAL A 85 -1.44 -2.42 1.30
CA VAL A 85 -2.67 -1.97 1.93
C VAL A 85 -3.81 -2.02 0.94
N LYS A 86 -4.88 -2.73 1.30
CA LYS A 86 -6.06 -2.89 0.45
C LYS A 86 -7.25 -2.08 0.96
N CYS A 87 -8.06 -1.64 0.01
CA CYS A 87 -9.36 -1.03 0.22
C CYS A 87 -10.43 -2.10 -0.02
N ALA A 88 -11.55 -2.00 0.68
CA ALA A 88 -12.66 -2.94 0.53
C ALA A 88 -13.94 -2.20 0.17
N VAL A 89 -14.78 -2.81 -0.64
CA VAL A 89 -16.13 -2.32 -0.94
C VAL A 89 -17.11 -3.28 -0.25
N PRO A 90 -17.66 -2.94 0.92
CA PRO A 90 -18.51 -3.86 1.70
C PRO A 90 -19.72 -4.37 0.91
N GLU A 91 -20.25 -3.55 -0.01
CA GLU A 91 -21.43 -3.86 -0.80
C GLU A 91 -21.19 -4.97 -1.82
N SER A 92 -20.00 -5.02 -2.44
CA SER A 92 -19.65 -6.08 -3.40
C SER A 92 -18.79 -7.18 -2.80
N GLY A 93 -18.17 -6.93 -1.64
CA GLY A 93 -17.19 -7.83 -1.02
C GLY A 93 -15.82 -7.80 -1.71
N ASP A 94 -15.63 -6.93 -2.70
CA ASP A 94 -14.38 -6.84 -3.44
C ASP A 94 -13.31 -6.10 -2.63
N VAL A 95 -12.07 -6.51 -2.83
CA VAL A 95 -10.91 -5.92 -2.18
C VAL A 95 -9.87 -5.54 -3.23
N PHE A 96 -9.48 -4.28 -3.25
CA PHE A 96 -8.57 -3.70 -4.25
C PHE A 96 -7.32 -3.13 -3.59
N GLY A 97 -6.15 -3.50 -4.10
CA GLY A 97 -4.89 -2.83 -3.80
C GLY A 97 -4.64 -1.60 -4.68
N PRO A 98 -3.56 -0.84 -4.41
CA PRO A 98 -3.19 0.32 -5.21
C PRO A 98 -2.82 -0.05 -6.65
N ALA A 99 -2.23 -1.23 -6.87
CA ALA A 99 -1.99 -1.72 -8.22
C ALA A 99 -3.32 -2.06 -8.93
N ASP A 100 -4.23 -2.76 -8.26
CA ASP A 100 -5.51 -3.17 -8.86
C ASP A 100 -6.33 -1.96 -9.35
N ILE A 101 -6.38 -0.89 -8.56
CA ILE A 101 -7.11 0.32 -8.94
C ILE A 101 -6.47 1.06 -10.11
N ALA A 102 -5.13 1.07 -10.21
CA ALA A 102 -4.43 1.64 -11.35
C ALA A 102 -4.74 0.87 -12.63
N LEU A 103 -4.88 -0.47 -12.56
CA LEU A 103 -5.27 -1.29 -13.70
C LEU A 103 -6.70 -1.01 -14.14
N ILE A 104 -7.65 -0.91 -13.19
CA ILE A 104 -9.06 -0.61 -13.46
C ILE A 104 -9.22 0.73 -14.20
N HIS A 105 -8.39 1.72 -13.87
CA HIS A 105 -8.41 3.04 -14.51
C HIS A 105 -7.47 3.15 -15.73
N PHE A 106 -6.96 2.02 -16.24
CA PHE A 106 -6.05 1.95 -17.39
C PHE A 106 -4.73 2.73 -17.25
N ASN A 107 -4.29 2.96 -16.01
CA ASN A 107 -3.02 3.63 -15.69
C ASN A 107 -1.86 2.63 -15.75
N LEU A 108 -1.58 2.08 -16.93
CA LEU A 108 -0.63 0.99 -17.12
C LEU A 108 0.78 1.33 -16.61
N LYS A 109 1.25 2.57 -16.83
CA LYS A 109 2.58 3.03 -16.38
C LYS A 109 2.71 2.94 -14.84
N THR A 110 1.69 3.38 -14.14
CA THR A 110 1.63 3.37 -12.67
C THR A 110 1.41 1.95 -12.14
N TRP A 111 0.58 1.16 -12.82
CA TRP A 111 0.39 -0.25 -12.52
C TRP A 111 1.69 -1.05 -12.62
N PHE A 112 2.42 -0.94 -13.73
CA PHE A 112 3.72 -1.63 -13.91
C PHE A 112 4.71 -1.27 -12.81
N TYR A 113 4.75 0.01 -12.43
CA TYR A 113 5.61 0.48 -11.36
C TYR A 113 5.25 -0.13 -10.00
N LEU A 114 3.97 -0.11 -9.62
CA LEU A 114 3.49 -0.67 -8.35
C LEU A 114 3.63 -2.20 -8.31
N ALA A 115 3.32 -2.89 -9.40
CA ALA A 115 3.50 -4.34 -9.53
C ALA A 115 4.97 -4.75 -9.39
N ALA A 116 5.89 -3.96 -9.96
CA ALA A 116 7.33 -4.17 -9.79
C ALA A 116 7.75 -4.00 -8.32
N GLU A 117 7.25 -2.98 -7.62
CA GLU A 117 7.53 -2.76 -6.19
C GLU A 117 6.99 -3.88 -5.30
N GLN A 118 5.80 -4.40 -5.61
CA GLN A 118 5.20 -5.52 -4.88
C GLN A 118 6.02 -6.81 -5.04
N THR A 119 6.50 -7.07 -6.26
CA THR A 119 7.37 -8.22 -6.56
C THR A 119 8.73 -8.11 -5.88
N ARG A 120 9.35 -6.92 -5.85
CA ARG A 120 10.62 -6.66 -5.14
C ARG A 120 10.51 -6.97 -3.65
N ARG A 121 9.39 -6.61 -3.02
CA ARG A 121 9.12 -6.91 -1.60
C ARG A 121 8.96 -8.42 -1.36
N ALA A 122 8.22 -9.12 -2.21
CA ALA A 122 8.07 -10.58 -2.13
C ALA A 122 9.42 -11.31 -2.26
N ALA A 123 10.28 -10.88 -3.18
CA ALA A 123 11.61 -11.48 -3.38
C ALA A 123 12.56 -11.31 -2.17
N ARG A 124 12.48 -10.19 -1.44
CA ARG A 124 13.28 -9.96 -0.21
C ARG A 124 12.88 -10.90 0.93
N VAL A 125 11.59 -11.21 1.07
CA VAL A 125 11.08 -12.14 2.10
C VAL A 125 11.56 -13.57 1.82
N SER A 126 11.52 -13.98 0.55
CA SER A 126 11.98 -15.32 0.12
C SER A 126 13.49 -15.53 0.36
N ARG A 127 14.33 -14.50 0.11
CA ARG A 127 15.78 -14.59 0.41
C ARG A 127 16.09 -14.69 1.91
N ARG A 128 15.33 -14.00 2.77
CA ARG A 128 15.50 -14.10 4.23
C ARG A 128 15.17 -15.50 4.75
N ARG A 129 14.13 -16.16 4.19
CA ARG A 129 13.79 -17.55 4.55
C ARG A 129 14.86 -18.55 4.12
N GLN A 130 15.44 -18.39 2.92
CA GLN A 130 16.53 -19.27 2.45
C GLN A 130 17.81 -19.14 3.29
N PHE A 131 18.13 -17.95 3.78
CA PHE A 131 19.32 -17.73 4.61
C PHE A 131 19.19 -18.34 6.02
N GLN A 132 17.99 -18.31 6.61
CA GLN A 132 17.72 -18.93 7.90
C GLN A 132 17.69 -20.47 7.83
N SER A 133 17.23 -21.06 6.71
CA SER A 133 17.29 -22.51 6.51
C SER A 133 18.72 -23.03 6.30
N SER A 134 19.60 -22.24 5.67
CA SER A 134 21.02 -22.62 5.48
C SER A 134 21.86 -22.49 6.75
N SER A 135 21.50 -21.61 7.70
CA SER A 135 22.24 -21.45 8.96
C SER A 135 22.02 -22.59 9.98
N MET A 136 20.99 -23.42 9.80
CA MET A 136 20.66 -24.55 10.69
C MET A 136 21.23 -25.89 10.23
N ALA A 137 21.83 -25.94 9.04
CA ALA A 137 22.51 -27.13 8.52
C ALA A 137 24.02 -27.04 8.78
N GLN A 138 24.44 -27.24 10.03
CA GLN A 138 25.86 -27.58 10.27
C GLN A 138 26.15 -28.95 9.64
N PRO A 139 27.28 -29.11 8.91
CA PRO A 139 27.65 -30.39 8.34
C PRO A 139 27.96 -31.36 9.49
N LEU A 140 27.34 -32.54 9.48
CA LEU A 140 27.81 -33.67 10.28
C LEU A 140 29.27 -33.90 9.88
N VAL A 141 30.20 -33.49 10.76
CA VAL A 141 31.58 -33.91 10.66
C VAL A 141 31.56 -35.41 10.92
N GLU A 142 31.77 -36.18 9.85
CA GLU A 142 32.07 -37.60 9.91
C GLU A 142 33.33 -37.78 10.76
N HIS A 143 33.17 -37.98 12.06
CA HIS A 143 34.21 -38.59 12.87
C HIS A 143 34.16 -40.09 12.63
N SER A 144 34.87 -40.49 11.58
CA SER A 144 35.44 -41.81 11.37
C SER A 144 36.23 -42.24 12.61
N GLN A 145 35.57 -42.88 13.57
CA GLN A 145 36.27 -43.71 14.55
C GLN A 145 36.47 -45.11 13.96
N LEU A 146 37.65 -45.25 13.37
CA LEU A 146 38.43 -46.49 13.38
C LEU A 146 38.41 -47.09 14.79
N VAL A 147 37.88 -48.30 14.93
CA VAL A 147 38.22 -49.20 16.04
C VAL A 147 38.54 -50.56 15.44
N ILE A 148 39.85 -50.81 15.38
CA ILE A 148 40.63 -52.06 15.50
C ILE A 148 39.91 -53.38 15.15
#